data_AF-A0A534SNM2-F1
#
_entry.id   AF-A0A534SNM2-F1
#
_cell.length_a   1.000
_cell.length_b   1.000
_cell.length_c   1.000
_cell.angle_alpha   90.00
_cell.angle_beta   90.00
_cell.angle_gamma   90.00
#
_symmetry.space_group_name_H-M   'P 1'
#
loop_
_entity.id
_entity.type
_entity.pdbx_description
1 polymer ?
#
loop_
_entity_poly.entity_id
_entity_poly.type
_entity_poly.pdbx_seq_one_letter_code
_entity_poly.pdbx_strand_id
1 'polypeptide(L)'
;MSEPDVLRIANASGFYGDRLSAAREMVEDGPIDVLTGDYLAELTLMILYRDRLKDPAAGFARTFLRQLEEVLATCVARGIKVVVNAGGLNPAGLAARTEELAGRLGVTARVAYVDGDDLLPRLPSLRASGLELHHLDKGIPLAALDRPVVTANAYLGAWGIVEALRRGADIVICPRVTDAALALGPAAWKFGWARDDWDRLAAGIVAGHTIECGAQATGGNYAFFQEVPDLAHPGFPIAEMRPDGTFVVTKHPGTGGLVSVGTVTAQLLYEIQGPRYLNPDATARFDSIRLADDGPDRVRVFGVQGEPPPPTTKVCINYLGGYRNTVTFVLAGLDVEEKARLAEATLWRLAGGRDRFAQTSVELVRSDHPDPHTNDDAFAYLHVTVKDPDAA
;
A
#
# COMPACT_ATOMS: atom_id res chain seq x y z
N MET A 1 22.18 21.27 -20.31
CA MET A 1 21.23 20.17 -20.55
C MET A 1 20.20 20.27 -19.45
N SER A 2 18.94 20.61 -19.76
CA SER A 2 17.87 20.55 -18.74
C SER A 2 17.85 19.14 -18.18
N GLU A 3 17.77 18.99 -16.85
CA GLU A 3 17.56 17.67 -16.25
C GLU A 3 16.40 16.96 -16.99
N PRO A 4 16.54 15.66 -17.32
CA PRO A 4 15.41 14.91 -17.86
C PRO A 4 14.24 15.05 -16.89
N ASP A 5 13.01 15.15 -17.43
CA ASP A 5 11.77 15.32 -16.65
C ASP A 5 11.57 14.09 -15.74
N VAL A 6 12.08 14.16 -14.51
CA VAL A 6 11.98 13.11 -13.49
C VAL A 6 10.76 13.40 -12.63
N LEU A 7 9.91 12.39 -12.46
CA LEU A 7 8.77 12.43 -11.54
C LEU A 7 9.13 11.68 -10.26
N ARG A 8 9.13 12.36 -9.11
CA ARG A 8 9.42 11.80 -7.79
C ARG A 8 8.12 11.41 -7.09
N ILE A 9 7.83 10.12 -7.06
CA ILE A 9 6.65 9.56 -6.41
C ILE A 9 7.08 8.96 -5.08
N ALA A 10 6.59 9.51 -3.99
CA ALA A 10 6.88 9.09 -2.63
C ALA A 10 5.67 8.39 -2.01
N ASN A 11 5.89 7.28 -1.32
CA ASN A 11 4.83 6.63 -0.55
C ASN A 11 4.91 7.02 0.93
N ALA A 12 3.77 7.14 1.60
CA ALA A 12 3.68 7.52 3.02
C ALA A 12 2.81 6.57 3.87
N SER A 13 2.40 5.42 3.31
CA SER A 13 1.63 4.42 4.05
C SER A 13 1.70 3.06 3.35
N GLY A 14 1.81 1.98 4.12
CA GLY A 14 1.66 0.60 3.66
C GLY A 14 0.41 -0.12 4.15
N PHE A 15 -0.32 0.44 5.11
CA PHE A 15 -1.56 -0.12 5.66
C PHE A 15 -2.35 0.92 6.46
N TYR A 16 -3.63 0.65 6.72
CA TYR A 16 -4.43 1.53 7.58
C TYR A 16 -3.90 1.54 9.02
N GLY A 17 -3.34 2.69 9.42
CA GLY A 17 -2.76 2.86 10.76
C GLY A 17 -1.23 2.76 10.79
N ASP A 18 -0.57 2.80 9.63
CA ASP A 18 0.88 2.98 9.53
C ASP A 18 1.34 4.32 10.14
N ARG A 19 2.64 4.61 10.09
CA ARG A 19 3.30 5.76 10.71
C ARG A 19 2.60 7.08 10.37
N LEU A 20 2.00 7.69 11.38
CA LEU A 20 1.29 8.98 11.23
C LEU A 20 2.20 10.12 10.74
N SER A 21 3.47 10.14 11.16
CA SER A 21 4.42 11.18 10.74
C SER A 21 4.94 11.03 9.30
N ALA A 22 4.68 9.89 8.63
CA ALA A 22 5.26 9.60 7.32
C ALA A 22 4.91 10.63 6.24
N ALA A 23 3.68 11.13 6.20
CA ALA A 23 3.30 12.15 5.23
C ALA A 23 4.12 13.44 5.41
N ARG A 24 4.33 13.86 6.67
CA ARG A 24 5.16 15.03 7.00
C ARG A 24 6.62 14.79 6.65
N GLU A 25 7.18 13.65 7.06
CA GLU A 25 8.55 13.23 6.70
C GLU A 25 8.77 13.30 5.18
N MET A 26 7.86 12.72 4.38
CA MET A 26 8.00 12.70 2.93
C MET A 26 7.87 14.07 2.27
N VAL A 27 7.03 14.96 2.81
CA VAL A 27 6.81 16.31 2.25
C VAL A 27 7.89 17.30 2.70
N GLU A 28 8.42 17.17 3.91
CA GLU A 28 9.33 18.15 4.52
C GLU A 28 10.82 17.82 4.34
N ASP A 29 11.19 16.54 4.32
CA ASP A 29 12.60 16.11 4.37
C ASP A 29 13.32 16.10 3.02
N GLY A 30 12.59 16.34 1.93
CA GLY A 30 13.18 16.45 0.59
C GLY A 30 12.15 16.68 -0.53
N PRO A 31 12.61 16.81 -1.78
CA PRO A 31 11.75 17.08 -2.92
C PRO A 31 10.96 15.83 -3.34
N ILE A 32 9.65 15.98 -3.47
CA ILE A 32 8.74 15.00 -4.08
C ILE A 32 7.75 15.75 -4.97
N ASP A 33 7.22 15.08 -6.00
CA ASP A 33 6.21 15.65 -6.90
C ASP A 33 4.82 15.08 -6.61
N VAL A 34 4.78 13.84 -6.12
CA VAL A 34 3.55 13.10 -5.80
C VAL A 34 3.72 12.40 -4.47
N LEU A 35 2.79 12.63 -3.56
CA LEU A 35 2.63 11.89 -2.32
C LEU A 35 1.54 10.82 -2.50
N THR A 36 1.90 9.56 -2.35
CA THR A 36 0.98 8.42 -2.36
C THR A 36 0.84 7.82 -0.97
N GLY A 37 -0.20 7.02 -0.78
CA GLY A 37 -0.40 6.26 0.44
C GLY A 37 -1.36 5.11 0.22
N ASP A 38 -0.90 3.92 0.58
CA ASP A 38 -1.71 2.71 0.61
C ASP A 38 -2.27 2.46 2.01
N TYR A 39 -3.58 2.41 2.12
CA TYR A 39 -4.33 2.20 3.34
C TYR A 39 -5.13 0.90 3.32
N LEU A 40 -5.21 0.21 2.17
CA LEU A 40 -6.19 -0.86 2.00
C LEU A 40 -5.51 -2.22 1.89
N ALA A 41 -5.84 -3.11 2.83
CA ALA A 41 -5.76 -4.56 2.62
C ALA A 41 -7.19 -5.13 2.52
N GLU A 42 -7.34 -6.41 2.14
CA GLU A 42 -8.64 -7.09 2.13
C GLU A 42 -9.33 -6.99 3.50
N LEU A 43 -8.56 -7.15 4.59
CA LEU A 43 -9.06 -6.99 5.96
C LEU A 43 -9.56 -5.57 6.24
N THR A 44 -8.90 -4.55 5.70
CA THR A 44 -9.28 -3.15 5.91
C THR A 44 -10.71 -2.89 5.44
N LEU A 45 -11.13 -3.47 4.31
CA LEU A 45 -12.50 -3.29 3.81
C LEU A 45 -13.54 -3.77 4.83
N MET A 46 -13.26 -4.85 5.57
CA MET A 46 -14.12 -5.33 6.65
C MET A 46 -14.14 -4.36 7.84
N ILE A 47 -13.01 -3.74 8.19
CA ILE A 47 -12.94 -2.70 9.23
C ILE A 47 -13.80 -1.50 8.83
N LEU A 48 -13.65 -1.03 7.60
CA LEU A 48 -14.39 0.12 7.07
C LEU A 48 -15.90 -0.16 6.98
N TYR A 49 -16.28 -1.38 6.62
CA TYR A 49 -17.69 -1.79 6.65
C TYR A 49 -18.26 -1.71 8.07
N ARG A 50 -17.52 -2.18 9.09
CA ARG A 50 -17.95 -2.08 10.49
C ARG A 50 -18.08 -0.63 10.96
N ASP A 51 -17.20 0.25 10.50
CA ASP A 51 -17.33 1.69 10.78
C ASP A 51 -18.60 2.26 10.12
N ARG A 52 -18.90 1.88 8.87
CA ARG A 52 -20.12 2.30 8.15
C ARG A 52 -21.42 1.83 8.80
N LEU A 53 -21.41 0.66 9.45
CA LEU A 53 -22.55 0.18 10.23
C LEU A 53 -22.87 1.05 11.45
N LYS A 54 -21.86 1.71 12.02
CA LYS A 54 -22.03 2.64 13.16
C LYS A 54 -22.40 4.04 12.69
N ASP A 55 -21.77 4.48 11.60
CA ASP A 55 -21.98 5.79 10.99
C ASP A 55 -22.02 5.63 9.47
N PRO A 56 -23.19 5.81 8.81
CA PRO A 56 -23.31 5.70 7.37
C PRO A 56 -22.40 6.65 6.57
N ALA A 57 -21.92 7.74 7.17
CA ALA A 57 -20.99 8.69 6.57
C ALA A 57 -19.51 8.24 6.67
N ALA A 58 -19.20 7.18 7.43
CA ALA A 58 -17.86 6.61 7.54
C ALA A 58 -17.54 5.66 6.36
N GLY A 59 -16.58 4.76 6.53
CA GLY A 59 -16.17 3.79 5.50
C GLY A 59 -14.90 4.15 4.73
N PHE A 60 -14.08 5.05 5.26
CA PHE A 60 -12.78 5.46 4.71
C PHE A 60 -11.70 5.49 5.82
N ALA A 61 -10.42 5.50 5.43
CA ALA A 61 -9.29 5.52 6.36
C ALA A 61 -9.13 6.89 7.03
N ARG A 62 -9.57 7.00 8.30
CA ARG A 62 -9.59 8.27 9.05
C ARG A 62 -8.20 8.85 9.34
N THR A 63 -7.16 8.01 9.38
CA THR A 63 -5.77 8.44 9.61
C THR A 63 -5.24 9.31 8.49
N PHE A 64 -5.72 9.14 7.25
CA PHE A 64 -5.34 9.99 6.13
C PHE A 64 -5.67 11.46 6.37
N LEU A 65 -6.86 11.79 6.92
CA LEU A 65 -7.22 13.18 7.21
C LEU A 65 -6.27 13.82 8.23
N ARG A 66 -5.81 13.05 9.22
CA ARG A 66 -4.84 13.53 10.22
C ARG A 66 -3.48 13.80 9.58
N GLN A 67 -3.00 12.89 8.74
CA GLN A 67 -1.78 13.07 7.97
C GLN A 67 -1.87 14.29 7.04
N LEU A 68 -3.00 14.41 6.32
CA LEU A 68 -3.24 15.47 5.37
C LEU A 68 -3.32 16.84 6.07
N GLU A 69 -3.91 16.93 7.26
CA GLU A 69 -3.96 18.19 8.04
C GLU A 69 -2.57 18.79 8.27
N GLU A 70 -1.55 17.96 8.49
CA GLU A 70 -0.17 18.43 8.70
C GLU A 70 0.49 18.95 7.42
N VAL A 71 0.13 18.41 6.24
CA VAL A 71 0.89 18.64 5.00
C VAL A 71 0.12 19.37 3.89
N LEU A 72 -1.20 19.51 3.99
CA LEU A 72 -2.05 20.01 2.91
C LEU A 72 -1.59 21.38 2.38
N ALA A 73 -1.33 22.33 3.28
CA ALA A 73 -0.87 23.67 2.90
C ALA A 73 0.46 23.61 2.14
N THR A 74 1.41 22.80 2.62
CA THR A 74 2.72 22.61 1.99
C THR A 74 2.60 21.92 0.63
N CYS A 75 1.76 20.89 0.52
CA CYS A 75 1.53 20.20 -0.74
C CYS A 75 0.98 21.17 -1.80
N VAL A 76 -0.05 21.95 -1.47
CA VAL A 76 -0.63 22.92 -2.41
C VAL A 76 0.38 24.01 -2.77
N ALA A 77 1.09 24.56 -1.79
CA ALA A 77 2.08 25.62 -2.03
C ALA A 77 3.23 25.17 -2.95
N ARG A 78 3.63 23.89 -2.86
CA ARG A 78 4.71 23.29 -3.67
C ARG A 78 4.20 22.61 -4.95
N GLY A 79 2.88 22.52 -5.14
CA GLY A 79 2.27 21.83 -6.27
C GLY A 79 2.38 20.30 -6.22
N ILE A 80 2.62 19.72 -5.03
CA ILE A 80 2.70 18.27 -4.80
C ILE A 80 1.29 17.69 -4.95
N LYS A 81 1.15 16.66 -5.79
CA LYS A 81 -0.12 15.94 -5.97
C LYS A 81 -0.26 14.87 -4.91
N VAL A 82 -1.47 14.68 -4.39
CA VAL A 82 -1.78 13.63 -3.40
C VAL A 82 -2.66 12.58 -4.04
N VAL A 83 -2.25 11.32 -4.05
CA VAL A 83 -3.01 10.21 -4.65
C VAL A 83 -3.06 9.02 -3.69
N VAL A 84 -4.24 8.72 -3.13
CA VAL A 84 -4.38 7.73 -2.06
C VAL A 84 -5.57 6.81 -2.31
N ASN A 85 -5.51 5.56 -1.84
CA ASN A 85 -6.68 4.66 -1.80
C ASN A 85 -7.45 4.73 -0.46
N ALA A 86 -7.20 5.77 0.35
CA ALA A 86 -7.83 5.98 1.64
C ALA A 86 -9.37 6.08 1.60
N GLY A 87 -9.97 6.27 0.42
CA GLY A 87 -11.41 6.35 0.23
C GLY A 87 -12.14 5.06 0.60
N GLY A 88 -11.48 3.90 0.46
CA GLY A 88 -12.02 2.61 0.87
C GLY A 88 -13.42 2.35 0.31
N LEU A 89 -14.42 2.23 1.20
CA LEU A 89 -15.83 2.00 0.85
C LEU A 89 -16.65 3.29 0.67
N ASN A 90 -16.05 4.46 0.90
CA ASN A 90 -16.73 5.75 0.81
C ASN A 90 -15.78 6.85 0.33
N PRO A 91 -15.27 6.75 -0.92
CA PRO A 91 -14.37 7.75 -1.51
C PRO A 91 -15.01 9.15 -1.59
N ALA A 92 -16.31 9.23 -1.90
CA ALA A 92 -17.06 10.48 -1.95
C ALA A 92 -17.15 11.17 -0.57
N GLY A 93 -17.42 10.39 0.49
CA GLY A 93 -17.43 10.90 1.86
C GLY A 93 -16.07 11.44 2.28
N LEU A 94 -14.97 10.73 1.95
CA LEU A 94 -13.64 11.23 2.25
C LEU A 94 -13.29 12.50 1.46
N ALA A 95 -13.76 12.63 0.22
CA ALA A 95 -13.58 13.86 -0.56
C ALA A 95 -14.25 15.06 0.10
N ALA A 96 -15.51 14.92 0.52
CA ALA A 96 -16.22 15.98 1.25
C ALA A 96 -15.50 16.39 2.55
N ARG A 97 -15.01 15.42 3.34
CA ARG A 97 -14.23 15.71 4.56
C ARG A 97 -12.89 16.37 4.28
N THR A 98 -12.30 16.08 3.13
CA THR A 98 -11.05 16.71 2.67
C THR A 98 -11.29 18.17 2.26
N GLU A 99 -12.41 18.47 1.60
CA GLU A 99 -12.82 19.84 1.28
C GLU A 99 -13.12 20.67 2.54
N GLU A 100 -13.80 20.08 3.52
CA GLU A 100 -14.02 20.70 4.83
C GLU A 100 -12.69 21.03 5.55
N LEU A 101 -11.73 20.10 5.52
CA LEU A 101 -10.39 20.31 6.07
C LEU A 101 -9.65 21.45 5.34
N ALA A 102 -9.68 21.45 4.01
CA ALA A 102 -9.07 22.51 3.21
C ALA A 102 -9.67 23.89 3.56
N GLY A 103 -10.99 23.97 3.68
CA GLY A 103 -11.70 25.19 4.10
C GLY A 103 -11.29 25.67 5.50
N ARG A 104 -11.15 24.76 6.47
CA ARG A 104 -10.65 25.08 7.82
C ARG A 104 -9.23 25.62 7.83
N LEU A 105 -8.35 25.10 6.98
CA LEU A 105 -6.96 25.54 6.86
C LEU A 105 -6.80 26.78 5.98
N GLY A 106 -7.86 27.27 5.34
CA GLY A 106 -7.80 28.37 4.39
C GLY A 106 -7.05 28.04 3.10
N VAL A 107 -6.95 26.75 2.76
CA VAL A 107 -6.24 26.25 1.57
C VAL A 107 -7.26 25.97 0.46
N THR A 108 -6.99 26.47 -0.75
CA THR A 108 -7.78 26.12 -1.94
C THR A 108 -7.14 24.94 -2.65
N ALA A 109 -7.80 23.78 -2.64
CA ALA A 109 -7.35 22.57 -3.31
C ALA A 109 -8.49 21.95 -4.13
N ARG A 110 -8.18 21.40 -5.30
CA ARG A 110 -9.14 20.62 -6.10
C ARG A 110 -9.11 19.16 -5.68
N VAL A 111 -10.20 18.71 -5.07
CA VAL A 111 -10.36 17.33 -4.62
C VAL A 111 -11.18 16.56 -5.65
N ALA A 112 -10.66 15.42 -6.09
CA ALA A 112 -11.37 14.47 -6.94
C ALA A 112 -11.43 13.11 -6.25
N TYR A 113 -12.46 12.34 -6.56
CA TYR A 113 -12.54 10.94 -6.15
C TYR A 113 -12.87 10.02 -7.32
N VAL A 114 -12.40 8.78 -7.23
CA VAL A 114 -12.72 7.69 -8.17
C VAL A 114 -13.87 6.85 -7.59
N ASP A 115 -14.71 6.30 -8.45
CA ASP A 115 -15.85 5.44 -8.09
C ASP A 115 -15.97 4.28 -9.10
N GLY A 116 -16.79 3.28 -8.78
CA GLY A 116 -17.11 2.14 -9.64
C GLY A 116 -16.49 0.80 -9.25
N ASP A 117 -15.83 0.72 -8.09
CA ASP A 117 -15.30 -0.54 -7.55
C ASP A 117 -16.37 -1.36 -6.81
N ASP A 118 -17.39 -0.72 -6.22
CA ASP A 118 -18.47 -1.41 -5.50
C ASP A 118 -19.36 -2.22 -6.46
N LEU A 119 -19.16 -3.54 -6.43
CA LEU A 119 -19.95 -4.52 -7.15
C LEU A 119 -21.11 -5.07 -6.33
N LEU A 120 -21.24 -4.74 -5.05
CA LEU A 120 -22.27 -5.31 -4.17
C LEU A 120 -23.70 -5.14 -4.76
N PRO A 121 -24.11 -3.96 -5.26
CA PRO A 121 -25.42 -3.80 -5.89
C PRO A 121 -25.58 -4.58 -7.21
N ARG A 122 -24.45 -4.93 -7.85
CA ARG A 122 -24.38 -5.62 -9.15
C ARG A 122 -24.23 -7.13 -9.04
N LEU A 123 -23.94 -7.68 -7.86
CA LEU A 123 -23.77 -9.12 -7.68
C LEU A 123 -24.94 -9.97 -8.21
N PRO A 124 -26.23 -9.60 -7.99
CA PRO A 124 -27.34 -10.38 -8.53
C PRO A 124 -27.33 -10.46 -10.06
N SER A 125 -27.07 -9.34 -10.75
CA SER A 125 -27.05 -9.31 -12.21
C SER A 125 -25.81 -9.99 -12.80
N LEU A 126 -24.65 -9.85 -12.15
CA LEU A 126 -23.42 -10.57 -12.51
C LEU A 126 -23.58 -12.08 -12.38
N ARG A 127 -24.23 -12.55 -11.30
CA ARG A 127 -24.56 -13.98 -11.15
C ARG A 127 -25.54 -14.46 -12.22
N ALA A 128 -26.55 -13.66 -12.54
CA ALA A 128 -27.51 -13.98 -13.59
C ALA A 128 -26.88 -14.03 -14.99
N SER A 129 -25.76 -13.34 -15.24
CA SER A 129 -24.99 -13.47 -16.48
C SER A 129 -24.06 -14.68 -16.52
N GLY A 130 -24.07 -15.54 -15.50
CA GLY A 130 -23.22 -16.73 -15.40
C GLY A 130 -21.83 -16.47 -14.81
N LEU A 131 -21.57 -15.29 -14.21
CA LEU A 131 -20.30 -15.03 -13.55
C LEU A 131 -20.29 -15.70 -12.16
N GLU A 132 -19.46 -16.73 -12.00
CA GLU A 132 -19.43 -17.57 -10.79
C GLU A 132 -18.55 -17.02 -9.65
N LEU A 133 -17.65 -16.08 -9.95
CA LEU A 133 -16.72 -15.44 -9.00
C LEU A 133 -16.01 -16.45 -8.08
N HIS A 134 -15.19 -17.31 -8.68
CA HIS A 134 -14.46 -18.34 -7.93
C HIS A 134 -13.41 -17.72 -7.00
N HIS A 135 -13.29 -18.30 -5.80
CA HIS A 135 -12.18 -18.03 -4.90
C HIS A 135 -10.86 -18.39 -5.59
N LEU A 136 -9.90 -17.46 -5.63
CA LEU A 136 -8.65 -17.62 -6.39
C LEU A 136 -7.84 -18.85 -5.95
N ASP A 137 -7.72 -19.10 -4.64
CA ASP A 137 -6.94 -20.26 -4.15
C ASP A 137 -7.71 -21.58 -4.15
N LYS A 138 -9.01 -21.55 -3.81
CA LYS A 138 -9.80 -22.77 -3.55
C LYS A 138 -10.64 -23.22 -4.76
N GLY A 139 -10.81 -22.35 -5.75
CA GLY A 139 -11.70 -22.60 -6.90
C GLY A 139 -13.18 -22.72 -6.52
N ILE A 140 -13.57 -22.39 -5.28
CA ILE A 140 -14.95 -22.50 -4.80
C ILE A 140 -15.77 -21.34 -5.37
N PRO A 141 -16.91 -21.58 -6.03
CA PRO A 141 -17.76 -20.51 -6.56
C PRO A 141 -18.42 -19.74 -5.44
N LEU A 142 -18.69 -18.45 -5.67
CA LEU A 142 -19.35 -17.59 -4.68
C LEU A 142 -20.74 -18.12 -4.28
N ALA A 143 -21.41 -18.86 -5.17
CA ALA A 143 -22.71 -19.49 -4.89
C ALA A 143 -22.66 -20.55 -3.77
N ALA A 144 -21.49 -21.13 -3.49
CA ALA A 144 -21.32 -22.07 -2.38
C ALA A 144 -21.21 -21.38 -1.01
N LEU A 145 -21.09 -20.04 -0.97
CA LEU A 145 -21.11 -19.27 0.27
C LEU A 145 -22.54 -19.23 0.84
N ASP A 146 -22.72 -19.81 2.02
CA ASP A 146 -23.99 -19.87 2.75
C ASP A 146 -24.25 -18.63 3.63
N ARG A 147 -23.58 -17.51 3.33
CA ARG A 147 -23.58 -16.28 4.13
C ARG A 147 -23.77 -15.03 3.28
N PRO A 148 -24.35 -13.96 3.84
CA PRO A 148 -24.50 -12.71 3.13
C PRO A 148 -23.13 -12.06 2.88
N VAL A 149 -22.91 -11.66 1.65
CA VAL A 149 -21.80 -10.78 1.26
C VAL A 149 -22.09 -9.37 1.79
N VAL A 150 -21.10 -8.74 2.39
CA VAL A 150 -21.21 -7.39 2.97
C VAL A 150 -20.45 -6.33 2.19
N THR A 151 -19.38 -6.71 1.48
CA THR A 151 -18.70 -5.84 0.51
C THR A 151 -18.22 -6.68 -0.67
N ALA A 152 -18.14 -6.06 -1.85
CA ALA A 152 -17.57 -6.66 -3.05
C ALA A 152 -16.89 -5.57 -3.88
N ASN A 153 -15.57 -5.46 -3.82
CA ASN A 153 -14.83 -4.33 -4.39
C ASN A 153 -13.85 -4.82 -5.46
N ALA A 154 -13.99 -4.34 -6.69
CA ALA A 154 -13.08 -4.63 -7.80
C ALA A 154 -11.78 -3.83 -7.64
N TYR A 155 -10.65 -4.43 -8.01
CA TYR A 155 -9.36 -3.73 -8.01
C TYR A 155 -9.27 -2.90 -9.29
N LEU A 156 -9.60 -1.62 -9.20
CA LEU A 156 -9.51 -0.71 -10.34
C LEU A 156 -8.06 -0.36 -10.70
N GLY A 157 -7.83 0.01 -11.95
CA GLY A 157 -6.54 0.49 -12.44
C GLY A 157 -6.34 2.01 -12.33
N ALA A 158 -5.29 2.50 -12.96
CA ALA A 158 -4.77 3.85 -12.88
C ALA A 158 -5.59 4.92 -13.65
N TRP A 159 -6.44 4.53 -14.60
CA TRP A 159 -7.05 5.51 -15.52
C TRP A 159 -8.03 6.50 -14.85
N GLY A 160 -8.67 6.13 -13.74
CA GLY A 160 -9.46 7.06 -12.95
C GLY A 160 -8.59 8.18 -12.36
N ILE A 161 -7.39 7.82 -11.89
CA ILE A 161 -6.40 8.75 -11.36
C ILE A 161 -5.89 9.67 -12.48
N VAL A 162 -5.53 9.10 -13.64
CA VAL A 162 -5.06 9.87 -14.80
C VAL A 162 -6.09 10.94 -15.19
N GLU A 163 -7.36 10.57 -15.27
CA GLU A 163 -8.43 11.51 -15.64
C GLU A 163 -8.62 12.61 -14.60
N ALA A 164 -8.59 12.28 -13.31
CA ALA A 164 -8.68 13.25 -12.23
C ALA A 164 -7.52 14.28 -12.29
N LEU A 165 -6.29 13.81 -12.48
CA LEU A 165 -5.12 14.67 -12.60
C LEU A 165 -5.14 15.52 -13.88
N ARG A 166 -5.64 14.99 -15.02
CA ARG A 166 -5.85 15.77 -16.26
C ARG A 166 -6.83 16.92 -16.07
N ARG A 167 -7.84 16.75 -15.22
CA ARG A 167 -8.79 17.80 -14.83
C ARG A 167 -8.23 18.77 -13.80
N GLY A 168 -6.96 18.60 -13.42
CA GLY A 168 -6.23 19.49 -12.54
C GLY A 168 -6.54 19.26 -11.06
N ALA A 169 -6.89 18.03 -10.66
CA ALA A 169 -6.97 17.69 -9.24
C ALA A 169 -5.61 17.90 -8.54
N ASP A 170 -5.66 18.37 -7.30
CA ASP A 170 -4.52 18.41 -6.39
C ASP A 170 -4.51 17.15 -5.52
N ILE A 171 -5.70 16.63 -5.20
CA ILE A 171 -5.90 15.44 -4.38
C ILE A 171 -6.83 14.49 -5.13
N VAL A 172 -6.40 13.24 -5.27
CA VAL A 172 -7.19 12.15 -5.86
C VAL A 172 -7.41 11.07 -4.81
N ILE A 173 -8.67 10.87 -4.45
CA ILE A 173 -9.10 9.86 -3.48
C ILE A 173 -9.67 8.66 -4.24
N CYS A 174 -9.00 7.53 -4.13
CA CYS A 174 -9.42 6.29 -4.74
C CYS A 174 -10.17 5.40 -3.72
N PRO A 175 -11.10 4.57 -4.19
CA PRO A 175 -11.62 3.44 -3.44
C PRO A 175 -10.64 2.27 -3.59
N ARG A 176 -11.10 1.02 -3.76
CA ARG A 176 -10.18 -0.05 -4.11
C ARG A 176 -9.62 0.14 -5.53
N VAL A 177 -8.34 0.47 -5.59
CA VAL A 177 -7.48 0.34 -6.78
C VAL A 177 -6.43 -0.74 -6.51
N THR A 178 -5.66 -1.15 -7.52
CA THR A 178 -4.38 -1.82 -7.24
C THR A 178 -3.45 -0.84 -6.54
N ASP A 179 -2.62 -1.35 -5.65
CA ASP A 179 -1.75 -0.50 -4.83
C ASP A 179 -0.71 0.19 -5.75
N ALA A 180 -0.22 -0.55 -6.74
CA ALA A 180 0.60 -0.02 -7.84
C ALA A 180 -0.07 1.08 -8.69
N ALA A 181 -1.41 1.14 -8.78
CA ALA A 181 -2.09 2.19 -9.54
C ALA A 181 -1.85 3.59 -8.95
N LEU A 182 -1.55 3.68 -7.66
CA LEU A 182 -1.25 4.95 -6.98
C LEU A 182 0.00 5.62 -7.52
N ALA A 183 1.00 4.85 -7.98
CA ALA A 183 2.19 5.36 -8.66
C ALA A 183 2.05 5.38 -10.19
N LEU A 184 1.42 4.36 -10.77
CA LEU A 184 1.19 4.31 -12.22
C LEU A 184 0.34 5.49 -12.72
N GLY A 185 -0.71 5.86 -12.00
CA GLY A 185 -1.62 6.95 -12.39
C GLY A 185 -0.90 8.28 -12.59
N PRO A 186 -0.15 8.79 -11.59
CA PRO A 186 0.65 9.98 -11.74
C PRO A 186 1.71 9.88 -12.84
N ALA A 187 2.40 8.74 -12.97
CA ALA A 187 3.40 8.54 -14.02
C ALA A 187 2.79 8.63 -15.43
N ALA A 188 1.69 7.90 -15.67
CA ALA A 188 0.99 7.91 -16.95
C ALA A 188 0.39 9.29 -17.26
N TRP A 189 -0.09 10.02 -16.25
CA TRP A 189 -0.55 11.40 -16.40
C TRP A 189 0.58 12.35 -16.81
N LYS A 190 1.68 12.35 -16.04
CA LYS A 190 2.81 13.26 -16.23
C LYS A 190 3.50 13.06 -17.57
N PHE A 191 3.73 11.80 -17.95
CA PHE A 191 4.46 11.46 -19.17
C PHE A 191 3.56 11.25 -20.39
N GLY A 192 2.24 11.34 -20.22
CA GLY A 192 1.28 11.18 -21.32
C GLY A 192 1.26 9.78 -21.94
N TRP A 193 1.53 8.74 -21.14
CA TRP A 193 1.54 7.36 -21.62
C TRP A 193 0.17 6.92 -22.15
N ALA A 194 0.17 6.16 -23.24
CA ALA A 194 -1.03 5.62 -23.84
C ALA A 194 -1.51 4.35 -23.12
N ARG A 195 -2.76 3.93 -23.37
CA ARG A 195 -3.35 2.72 -22.74
C ARG A 195 -2.73 1.42 -23.25
N ASP A 196 -2.06 1.49 -24.40
CA ASP A 196 -1.38 0.40 -25.08
C ASP A 196 0.16 0.53 -25.03
N ASP A 197 0.69 1.50 -24.28
CA ASP A 197 2.13 1.63 -23.98
C ASP A 197 2.56 0.58 -22.92
N TRP A 198 2.35 -0.70 -23.18
CA TRP A 198 2.40 -1.75 -22.15
C TRP A 198 3.72 -1.81 -21.39
N ASP A 199 4.87 -1.63 -22.04
CA ASP A 199 6.18 -1.62 -21.35
C ASP A 199 6.29 -0.49 -20.32
N ARG A 200 5.77 0.70 -20.65
CA ARG A 200 5.77 1.85 -19.74
C ARG A 200 4.74 1.68 -18.62
N LEU A 201 3.57 1.15 -18.95
CA LEU A 201 2.54 0.82 -17.95
C LEU A 201 3.07 -0.24 -16.97
N ALA A 202 3.73 -1.29 -17.48
CA ALA A 202 4.40 -2.30 -16.66
C ALA A 202 5.50 -1.68 -15.79
N ALA A 203 6.30 -0.76 -16.32
CA ALA A 203 7.28 -0.05 -15.52
C ALA A 203 6.65 0.78 -14.38
N GLY A 204 5.51 1.44 -14.63
CA GLY A 204 4.75 2.12 -13.57
C GLY A 204 4.15 1.16 -12.54
N ILE A 205 3.70 -0.03 -12.97
CA ILE A 205 3.26 -1.09 -12.05
C ILE A 205 4.40 -1.54 -11.15
N VAL A 206 5.58 -1.81 -11.74
CA VAL A 206 6.76 -2.24 -10.98
C VAL A 206 7.24 -1.14 -10.03
N ALA A 207 7.24 0.13 -10.45
CA ALA A 207 7.58 1.25 -9.59
C ALA A 207 6.61 1.36 -8.40
N GLY A 208 5.30 1.28 -8.65
CA GLY A 208 4.27 1.27 -7.61
C GLY A 208 4.43 0.12 -6.63
N HIS A 209 4.58 -1.10 -7.15
CA HIS A 209 4.80 -2.30 -6.35
C HIS A 209 6.09 -2.24 -5.50
N THR A 210 7.10 -1.51 -5.98
CA THR A 210 8.35 -1.33 -5.24
C THR A 210 8.20 -0.33 -4.09
N ILE A 211 7.35 0.70 -4.22
CA ILE A 211 7.24 1.76 -3.19
C ILE A 211 6.02 1.61 -2.29
N GLU A 212 5.08 0.72 -2.60
CA GLU A 212 3.95 0.37 -1.74
C GLU A 212 4.38 -0.40 -0.48
N CYS A 213 3.40 -0.80 0.35
CA CYS A 213 3.63 -1.56 1.59
C CYS A 213 4.55 -0.87 2.63
N GLY A 214 4.69 0.46 2.57
CA GLY A 214 5.38 1.26 3.56
C GLY A 214 6.90 1.26 3.37
N ALA A 215 7.66 0.88 4.39
CA ALA A 215 9.13 0.94 4.37
C ALA A 215 9.81 -0.36 3.87
N GLN A 216 9.11 -1.26 3.17
CA GLN A 216 9.67 -2.58 2.82
C GLN A 216 10.88 -2.48 1.88
N ALA A 217 10.80 -1.69 0.80
CA ALA A 217 11.94 -1.48 -0.11
C ALA A 217 13.12 -0.74 0.52
N THR A 218 12.92 -0.12 1.69
CA THR A 218 13.96 0.51 2.51
C THR A 218 14.38 -0.37 3.69
N GLY A 219 14.02 -1.66 3.68
CA GLY A 219 14.50 -2.66 4.64
C GLY A 219 13.48 -3.08 5.72
N GLY A 220 12.29 -2.47 5.76
CA GLY A 220 11.27 -2.67 6.80
C GLY A 220 10.78 -4.12 6.98
N ASN A 221 10.92 -4.97 5.96
CA ASN A 221 10.58 -6.40 6.02
C ASN A 221 11.70 -7.28 5.40
N TYR A 222 12.93 -6.78 5.41
CA TYR A 222 14.06 -7.45 4.75
C TYR A 222 14.63 -8.56 5.63
N ALA A 223 14.91 -9.73 5.03
CA ALA A 223 15.39 -10.90 5.76
C ALA A 223 16.77 -10.68 6.41
N PHE A 224 17.65 -9.93 5.75
CA PHE A 224 18.99 -9.58 6.26
C PHE A 224 18.94 -8.25 7.02
N PHE A 225 18.05 -8.18 8.02
CA PHE A 225 17.73 -6.95 8.75
C PHE A 225 18.94 -6.34 9.49
N GLN A 226 19.97 -7.14 9.77
CA GLN A 226 21.22 -6.69 10.39
C GLN A 226 22.04 -5.75 9.47
N GLU A 227 21.81 -5.82 8.16
CA GLU A 227 22.43 -4.91 7.17
C GLU A 227 21.75 -3.53 7.17
N VAL A 228 20.55 -3.40 7.76
CA VAL A 228 19.70 -2.22 7.66
C VAL A 228 19.96 -1.26 8.82
N PRO A 229 20.55 -0.08 8.58
CA PRO A 229 20.79 0.91 9.63
C PRO A 229 19.47 1.45 10.20
N ASP A 230 19.39 1.66 11.50
CA ASP A 230 18.20 2.23 12.19
C ASP A 230 16.85 1.72 11.65
N LEU A 231 16.72 0.39 11.60
CA LEU A 231 15.49 -0.29 11.15
C LEU A 231 14.27 0.00 12.03
N ALA A 232 14.47 0.64 13.18
CA ALA A 232 13.39 1.06 14.02
C ALA A 232 12.68 2.30 13.42
N HIS A 233 13.38 3.13 12.65
CA HIS A 233 12.81 4.29 11.96
C HIS A 233 13.30 4.38 10.49
N PRO A 234 12.96 3.40 9.64
CA PRO A 234 13.34 3.42 8.23
C PRO A 234 12.62 4.57 7.52
N GLY A 235 13.31 5.21 6.58
CA GLY A 235 12.70 6.16 5.66
C GLY A 235 11.73 5.45 4.71
N PHE A 236 10.74 6.16 4.18
CA PHE A 236 9.85 5.60 3.15
C PHE A 236 10.48 5.70 1.75
N PRO A 237 10.16 4.77 0.84
CA PRO A 237 10.72 4.74 -0.49
C PRO A 237 10.14 5.83 -1.41
N ILE A 238 10.96 6.23 -2.37
CA ILE A 238 10.68 7.17 -3.45
C ILE A 238 11.06 6.51 -4.77
N ALA A 239 10.19 6.58 -5.77
CA ALA A 239 10.51 6.25 -7.15
C ALA A 239 10.77 7.53 -7.95
N GLU A 240 12.00 7.69 -8.45
CA GLU A 240 12.40 8.74 -9.38
C GLU A 240 12.23 8.25 -10.81
N MET A 241 11.02 8.41 -11.36
CA MET A 241 10.63 7.85 -12.65
C MET A 241 10.99 8.77 -13.82
N ARG A 242 11.30 8.17 -14.98
CA ARG A 242 11.58 8.86 -16.25
C ARG A 242 10.52 8.53 -17.31
N PRO A 243 10.40 9.34 -18.38
CA PRO A 243 9.39 9.13 -19.43
C PRO A 243 9.53 7.81 -20.18
N ASP A 244 10.72 7.21 -20.19
CA ASP A 244 11.00 5.93 -20.85
C ASP A 244 10.64 4.70 -19.98
N GLY A 245 10.15 4.92 -18.76
CA GLY A 245 9.81 3.86 -17.80
C GLY A 245 10.98 3.42 -16.93
N THR A 246 12.22 3.89 -17.17
CA THR A 246 13.32 3.63 -16.22
C THR A 246 13.13 4.46 -14.96
N PHE A 247 13.54 3.94 -13.81
CA PHE A 247 13.41 4.66 -12.55
C PHE A 247 14.50 4.28 -11.54
N VAL A 248 14.67 5.12 -10.53
CA VAL A 248 15.53 4.84 -9.37
C VAL A 248 14.67 4.77 -8.12
N VAL A 249 14.86 3.72 -7.32
CA VAL A 249 14.34 3.63 -5.97
C VAL A 249 15.34 4.28 -5.03
N THR A 250 14.87 5.17 -4.17
CA THR A 250 15.69 5.89 -3.19
C THR A 250 14.86 6.18 -1.93
N LYS A 251 15.47 6.78 -0.92
CA LYS A 251 14.77 7.38 0.24
C LYS A 251 15.35 8.76 0.54
N HIS A 252 14.67 9.55 1.38
CA HIS A 252 15.21 10.82 1.86
C HIS A 252 16.50 10.61 2.68
N PRO A 253 17.49 11.52 2.58
CA PRO A 253 18.70 11.45 3.40
C PRO A 253 18.39 11.66 4.87
N GLY A 254 19.25 11.16 5.77
CA GLY A 254 19.10 11.35 7.22
C GLY A 254 18.05 10.45 7.90
N THR A 255 17.38 9.59 7.13
CA THR A 255 16.48 8.55 7.64
C THR A 255 17.20 7.21 7.79
N GLY A 256 16.70 6.35 8.69
CA GLY A 256 17.12 4.96 8.77
C GLY A 256 16.72 4.16 7.52
N GLY A 257 16.89 2.85 7.57
CA GLY A 257 16.65 1.97 6.45
C GLY A 257 17.85 1.86 5.50
N LEU A 258 17.71 0.99 4.51
CA LEU A 258 18.68 0.73 3.45
C LEU A 258 17.93 0.53 2.14
N VAL A 259 18.32 1.25 1.09
CA VAL A 259 17.91 0.92 -0.28
C VAL A 259 19.08 0.24 -0.98
N SER A 260 18.94 -1.07 -1.23
CA SER A 260 19.93 -1.89 -1.91
C SER A 260 19.25 -2.80 -2.92
N VAL A 261 20.03 -3.41 -3.82
CA VAL A 261 19.50 -4.43 -4.74
C VAL A 261 18.77 -5.53 -3.97
N GLY A 262 19.27 -5.90 -2.78
CA GLY A 262 18.64 -6.90 -1.92
C GLY A 262 17.26 -6.46 -1.39
N THR A 263 17.14 -5.25 -0.82
CA THR A 263 15.86 -4.77 -0.28
C THR A 263 14.82 -4.55 -1.37
N VAL A 264 15.23 -4.03 -2.53
CA VAL A 264 14.36 -3.84 -3.69
C VAL A 264 13.94 -5.19 -4.28
N THR A 265 14.85 -6.17 -4.36
CA THR A 265 14.50 -7.54 -4.81
C THR A 265 13.49 -8.19 -3.87
N ALA A 266 13.69 -8.07 -2.56
CA ALA A 266 12.77 -8.63 -1.58
C ALA A 266 11.34 -8.07 -1.73
N GLN A 267 11.22 -6.74 -1.92
CA GLN A 267 9.92 -6.12 -2.17
C GLN A 267 9.32 -6.55 -3.51
N LEU A 268 10.10 -6.64 -4.58
CA LEU A 268 9.60 -7.09 -5.89
C LEU A 268 9.11 -8.55 -5.90
N LEU A 269 9.56 -9.38 -4.95
CA LEU A 269 9.12 -10.76 -4.82
C LEU A 269 7.99 -10.93 -3.80
N TYR A 270 7.55 -9.85 -3.16
CA TYR A 270 6.49 -9.84 -2.18
C TYR A 270 5.12 -9.99 -2.85
N GLU A 271 4.26 -10.89 -2.35
CA GLU A 271 2.87 -11.07 -2.77
C GLU A 271 2.60 -11.26 -4.29
N ILE A 272 3.59 -11.74 -5.04
CA ILE A 272 3.41 -12.10 -6.46
C ILE A 272 2.99 -13.57 -6.65
N GLN A 273 2.13 -13.83 -7.63
CA GLN A 273 1.67 -15.19 -7.96
C GLN A 273 2.61 -15.91 -8.96
N GLY A 274 3.63 -15.21 -9.45
CA GLY A 274 4.56 -15.72 -10.45
C GLY A 274 5.15 -14.60 -11.32
N PRO A 275 5.87 -14.96 -12.41
CA PRO A 275 6.59 -13.98 -13.23
C PRO A 275 5.68 -13.07 -14.07
N ARG A 276 4.40 -13.44 -14.26
CA ARG A 276 3.39 -12.57 -14.88
C ARG A 276 2.54 -11.95 -13.79
N TYR A 277 2.83 -10.71 -13.46
CA TYR A 277 2.08 -9.97 -12.46
C TYR A 277 0.90 -9.25 -13.11
N LEU A 278 -0.31 -9.78 -12.87
CA LEU A 278 -1.53 -9.34 -13.51
C LEU A 278 -2.05 -8.05 -12.86
N ASN A 279 -2.16 -6.96 -13.63
CA ASN A 279 -2.75 -5.70 -13.20
C ASN A 279 -3.82 -5.23 -14.21
N PRO A 280 -4.84 -4.45 -13.78
CA PRO A 280 -5.92 -3.99 -14.66
C PRO A 280 -5.46 -3.17 -15.88
N ASP A 281 -4.30 -2.50 -15.78
CA ASP A 281 -3.80 -1.62 -16.83
C ASP A 281 -2.82 -2.32 -17.80
N ALA A 282 -2.02 -3.27 -17.31
CA ALA A 282 -1.11 -4.11 -18.09
C ALA A 282 -0.69 -5.33 -17.26
N THR A 283 -0.21 -6.39 -17.91
CA THR A 283 0.48 -7.49 -17.22
C THR A 283 1.98 -7.20 -17.22
N ALA A 284 2.60 -7.07 -16.04
CA ALA A 284 4.04 -6.82 -15.92
C ALA A 284 4.83 -8.14 -15.90
N ARG A 285 5.91 -8.21 -16.70
CA ARG A 285 6.81 -9.36 -16.76
C ARG A 285 7.94 -9.21 -15.74
N PHE A 286 7.77 -9.78 -14.55
CA PHE A 286 8.75 -9.67 -13.47
C PHE A 286 10.08 -10.36 -13.81
N ASP A 287 10.05 -11.36 -14.69
CA ASP A 287 11.23 -12.02 -15.23
C ASP A 287 12.06 -11.16 -16.22
N SER A 288 11.57 -9.97 -16.60
CA SER A 288 12.30 -9.01 -17.43
C SER A 288 13.05 -7.93 -16.63
N ILE A 289 12.70 -7.75 -15.35
CA ILE A 289 13.19 -6.66 -14.51
C ILE A 289 14.70 -6.80 -14.31
N ARG A 290 15.42 -5.69 -14.46
CA ARG A 290 16.85 -5.58 -14.15
C ARG A 290 17.06 -4.53 -13.08
N LEU A 291 17.90 -4.87 -12.11
CA LEU A 291 18.34 -3.99 -11.03
C LEU A 291 19.84 -3.71 -11.19
N ALA A 292 20.25 -2.48 -10.93
CA ALA A 292 21.65 -2.09 -10.84
C ALA A 292 21.85 -1.13 -9.67
N ASP A 293 23.02 -1.24 -9.03
CA ASP A 293 23.49 -0.25 -8.06
C ASP A 293 23.61 1.12 -8.75
N ASP A 294 23.06 2.16 -8.12
CA ASP A 294 23.10 3.55 -8.60
C ASP A 294 23.68 4.49 -7.51
N GLY A 295 24.47 3.93 -6.59
CA GLY A 295 25.08 4.63 -5.47
C GLY A 295 24.38 4.39 -4.12
N PRO A 296 24.83 5.08 -3.06
CA PRO A 296 24.31 4.90 -1.70
C PRO A 296 22.81 5.15 -1.62
N ASP A 297 22.06 4.19 -1.06
CA ASP A 297 20.61 4.22 -0.95
C ASP A 297 19.88 4.41 -2.30
N ARG A 298 20.46 3.91 -3.41
CA ARG A 298 19.90 4.08 -4.76
C ARG A 298 20.01 2.81 -5.59
N VAL A 299 18.89 2.38 -6.15
CA VAL A 299 18.82 1.23 -7.06
C VAL A 299 18.10 1.61 -8.32
N ARG A 300 18.77 1.49 -9.46
CA ARG A 300 18.19 1.69 -10.78
C ARG A 300 17.42 0.45 -11.22
N VAL A 301 16.18 0.64 -11.66
CA VAL A 301 15.30 -0.39 -12.22
C VAL A 301 15.06 -0.11 -13.71
N PHE A 302 15.26 -1.12 -14.56
CA PHE A 302 15.15 -0.99 -16.02
C PHE A 302 14.83 -2.33 -16.70
N GLY A 303 14.53 -2.27 -18.00
CA GLY A 303 14.27 -3.46 -18.81
C GLY A 303 12.89 -4.10 -18.61
N VAL A 304 11.99 -3.44 -17.87
CA VAL A 304 10.63 -3.92 -17.62
C VAL A 304 9.85 -4.04 -18.93
N GLN A 305 9.25 -5.21 -19.14
CA GLN A 305 8.39 -5.51 -20.28
C GLN A 305 6.94 -5.71 -19.83
N GLY A 306 6.02 -5.28 -20.67
CA GLY A 306 4.58 -5.41 -20.45
C GLY A 306 3.89 -6.25 -21.51
N GLU A 307 2.81 -6.90 -21.09
CA GLU A 307 1.83 -7.56 -21.96
C GLU A 307 0.47 -6.84 -21.80
N PRO A 308 -0.48 -7.02 -22.75
CA PRO A 308 -1.84 -6.51 -22.57
C PRO A 308 -2.44 -6.89 -21.21
N PRO A 309 -3.34 -6.06 -20.65
CA PRO A 309 -3.99 -6.39 -19.39
C PRO A 309 -4.78 -7.71 -19.50
N PRO A 310 -4.95 -8.45 -18.39
CA PRO A 310 -5.77 -9.66 -18.37
C PRO A 310 -7.24 -9.32 -18.71
N PRO A 311 -8.01 -10.27 -19.26
CA PRO A 311 -9.43 -10.07 -19.53
C PRO A 311 -10.30 -10.04 -18.26
N THR A 312 -9.69 -10.20 -17.08
CA THR A 312 -10.35 -10.36 -15.78
C THR A 312 -9.78 -9.40 -14.74
N THR A 313 -10.58 -9.02 -13.75
CA THR A 313 -10.17 -8.15 -12.64
C THR A 313 -10.39 -8.85 -11.30
N LYS A 314 -9.43 -8.72 -10.36
CA LYS A 314 -9.57 -9.23 -8.98
C LYS A 314 -10.71 -8.51 -8.26
N VAL A 315 -11.50 -9.24 -7.49
CA VAL A 315 -12.55 -8.70 -6.63
C VAL A 315 -12.33 -9.18 -5.20
N CYS A 316 -12.25 -8.27 -4.24
CA CYS A 316 -12.29 -8.61 -2.82
C CYS A 316 -13.76 -8.71 -2.37
N ILE A 317 -14.16 -9.87 -1.86
CA ILE A 317 -15.52 -10.12 -1.38
C ILE A 317 -15.45 -10.48 0.10
N ASN A 318 -16.14 -9.71 0.94
CA ASN A 318 -16.20 -9.95 2.38
C ASN A 318 -17.58 -10.46 2.79
N TYR A 319 -17.62 -11.32 3.80
CA TYR A 319 -18.84 -11.81 4.45
C TYR A 319 -18.60 -11.92 5.96
N LEU A 320 -19.67 -11.91 6.76
CA LEU A 320 -19.53 -12.00 8.22
C LEU A 320 -19.19 -13.44 8.66
N GLY A 321 -17.91 -13.65 9.01
CA GLY A 321 -17.37 -14.94 9.47
C GLY A 321 -17.61 -15.25 10.96
N GLY A 322 -17.77 -14.23 11.81
CA GLY A 322 -17.78 -14.34 13.27
C GLY A 322 -16.84 -13.31 13.91
N TYR A 323 -16.56 -13.43 15.22
CA TYR A 323 -15.63 -12.56 15.93
C TYR A 323 -14.34 -13.32 16.28
N ARG A 324 -13.17 -12.72 15.98
CA ARG A 324 -11.84 -13.19 16.40
C ARG A 324 -10.92 -11.97 16.57
N ASN A 325 -10.17 -11.88 17.67
CA ASN A 325 -9.12 -10.88 17.86
C ASN A 325 -7.84 -11.57 18.35
N THR A 326 -6.74 -11.40 17.64
CA THR A 326 -5.42 -11.95 17.99
C THR A 326 -4.35 -11.09 17.31
N VAL A 327 -3.29 -10.72 18.03
CA VAL A 327 -2.06 -10.15 17.43
C VAL A 327 -0.99 -11.21 17.50
N THR A 328 -0.34 -11.48 16.37
CA THR A 328 0.72 -12.47 16.27
C THR A 328 1.72 -11.97 15.26
N PHE A 329 2.95 -11.74 15.69
CA PHE A 329 4.06 -11.48 14.78
C PHE A 329 4.52 -12.84 14.23
N VAL A 330 4.37 -13.04 12.93
CA VAL A 330 4.81 -14.26 12.24
C VAL A 330 6.26 -14.07 11.83
N LEU A 331 7.16 -14.87 12.37
CA LEU A 331 8.60 -14.77 12.18
C LEU A 331 9.08 -15.96 11.36
N ALA A 332 9.57 -15.68 10.15
CA ALA A 332 10.11 -16.69 9.23
C ALA A 332 11.63 -16.58 9.12
N GLY A 333 12.30 -17.68 8.75
CA GLY A 333 13.72 -17.70 8.38
C GLY A 333 14.67 -18.07 9.54
N LEU A 334 15.94 -17.70 9.42
CA LEU A 334 17.01 -18.23 10.28
C LEU A 334 17.05 -17.57 11.67
N ASP A 335 17.02 -16.23 11.71
CA ASP A 335 17.29 -15.43 12.92
C ASP A 335 16.00 -15.11 13.71
N VAL A 336 15.19 -16.12 14.00
CA VAL A 336 13.85 -15.95 14.60
C VAL A 336 13.91 -15.24 15.95
N GLU A 337 14.87 -15.60 16.81
CA GLU A 337 14.98 -15.03 18.15
C GLU A 337 15.40 -13.56 18.10
N GLU A 338 16.34 -13.21 17.22
CA GLU A 338 16.74 -11.83 17.01
C GLU A 338 15.61 -11.00 16.40
N LYS A 339 14.87 -11.55 15.43
CA LYS A 339 13.68 -10.90 14.85
C LYS A 339 12.61 -10.66 15.91
N ALA A 340 12.38 -11.62 16.80
CA ALA A 340 11.44 -11.48 17.90
C ALA A 340 11.84 -10.32 18.83
N ARG A 341 13.12 -10.28 19.20
CA ARG A 341 13.66 -9.23 20.07
C ARG A 341 13.60 -7.85 19.43
N LEU A 342 13.83 -7.75 18.12
CA LEU A 342 13.68 -6.51 17.35
C LEU A 342 12.22 -6.06 17.28
N ALA A 343 11.30 -6.97 16.95
CA ALA A 343 9.87 -6.67 16.89
C ALA A 343 9.33 -6.20 18.24
N GLU A 344 9.72 -6.89 19.31
CA GLU A 344 9.37 -6.52 20.68
C GLU A 344 9.93 -5.15 21.08
N ALA A 345 11.23 -4.91 20.86
CA ALA A 345 11.85 -3.63 21.17
C ALA A 345 11.20 -2.46 20.40
N THR A 346 10.91 -2.68 19.12
CA THR A 346 10.24 -1.70 18.25
C THR A 346 8.83 -1.40 18.75
N LEU A 347 8.05 -2.45 19.05
CA LEU A 347 6.70 -2.31 19.60
C LEU A 347 6.71 -1.47 20.88
N TRP A 348 7.58 -1.77 21.84
CA TRP A 348 7.59 -1.03 23.10
C TRP A 348 8.03 0.41 22.94
N ARG A 349 8.95 0.69 22.00
CA ARG A 349 9.33 2.07 21.68
C ARG A 349 8.14 2.84 21.09
N LEU A 350 7.37 2.24 20.19
CA LEU A 350 6.19 2.86 19.57
C LEU A 350 5.01 2.99 20.52
N ALA A 351 4.80 2.01 21.40
CA ALA A 351 3.74 2.03 22.40
C ALA A 351 4.03 3.02 23.57
N GLY A 352 5.25 3.57 23.64
CA GLY A 352 5.66 4.50 24.70
C GLY A 352 6.12 3.83 25.99
N GLY A 353 6.60 2.59 25.91
CA GLY A 353 7.16 1.82 27.02
C GLY A 353 6.22 0.74 27.56
N ARG A 354 6.80 -0.29 28.21
CA ARG A 354 6.04 -1.37 28.86
C ARG A 354 5.23 -0.86 30.05
N ASP A 355 5.77 0.11 30.77
CA ASP A 355 5.24 0.61 32.05
C ASP A 355 3.94 1.39 31.90
N ARG A 356 3.50 1.65 30.66
CA ARG A 356 2.19 2.23 30.36
C ARG A 356 1.03 1.27 30.54
N PHE A 357 1.30 -0.02 30.66
CA PHE A 357 0.28 -1.07 30.80
C PHE A 357 0.42 -1.76 32.15
N ALA A 358 -0.71 -2.03 32.81
CA ALA A 358 -0.74 -2.69 34.10
C ALA A 358 -0.10 -4.09 34.07
N GLN A 359 -0.21 -4.81 32.96
CA GLN A 359 0.49 -6.08 32.72
C GLN A 359 0.90 -6.21 31.25
N THR A 360 2.10 -6.76 31.02
CA THR A 360 2.58 -7.14 29.70
C THR A 360 3.09 -8.59 29.72
N SER A 361 2.91 -9.31 28.63
CA SER A 361 3.42 -10.67 28.41
C SER A 361 3.88 -10.79 26.97
N VAL A 362 5.06 -11.38 26.78
CA VAL A 362 5.65 -11.65 25.46
C VAL A 362 6.10 -13.10 25.44
N GLU A 363 5.64 -13.84 24.45
CA GLU A 363 5.94 -15.26 24.28
C GLU A 363 6.32 -15.54 22.83
N LEU A 364 7.48 -16.17 22.61
CA LEU A 364 7.91 -16.67 21.31
C LEU A 364 7.65 -18.18 21.24
N VAL A 365 6.75 -18.59 20.35
CA VAL A 365 6.40 -19.98 20.09
C VAL A 365 7.17 -20.46 18.85
N ARG A 366 8.10 -21.40 19.04
CA ARG A 366 8.92 -22.01 17.98
C ARG A 366 8.22 -23.21 17.35
N SER A 367 7.24 -22.93 16.50
CA SER A 367 6.54 -23.94 15.68
C SER A 367 7.21 -24.20 14.33
N ASP A 368 8.26 -23.46 14.01
CA ASP A 368 9.01 -23.58 12.77
C ASP A 368 9.76 -24.92 12.67
N HIS A 369 9.71 -25.53 11.48
CA HIS A 369 10.40 -26.77 11.16
C HIS A 369 11.53 -26.52 10.14
N PRO A 370 12.66 -27.25 10.23
CA PRO A 370 13.66 -27.27 9.16
C PRO A 370 13.06 -27.86 7.87
N ASP A 371 13.30 -27.18 6.74
CA ASP A 371 12.79 -27.56 5.40
C ASP A 371 11.26 -27.80 5.36
N PRO A 372 10.46 -26.76 5.67
CA PRO A 372 9.02 -26.89 5.84
C PRO A 372 8.32 -27.11 4.49
N HIS A 373 7.37 -28.04 4.45
CA HIS A 373 6.57 -28.32 3.25
C HIS A 373 5.42 -27.33 3.03
N THR A 374 5.06 -26.55 4.06
CA THR A 374 4.03 -25.51 4.00
C THR A 374 4.55 -24.23 4.64
N ASN A 375 3.96 -23.08 4.29
CA ASN A 375 4.31 -21.81 4.94
C ASN A 375 3.97 -21.83 6.44
N ASP A 376 2.87 -22.46 6.84
CA ASP A 376 2.47 -22.54 8.25
C ASP A 376 3.52 -23.28 9.10
N ASP A 377 4.19 -24.27 8.52
CA ASP A 377 5.29 -25.03 9.14
C ASP A 377 6.62 -24.26 9.14
N ALA A 378 6.71 -23.13 8.43
CA ALA A 378 7.94 -22.34 8.28
C ALA A 378 8.08 -21.22 9.34
N PHE A 379 7.06 -21.03 10.17
CA PHE A 379 6.93 -19.84 11.00
C PHE A 379 7.00 -20.13 12.50
N ALA A 380 7.70 -19.24 13.20
CA ALA A 380 7.53 -19.03 14.62
C ALA A 380 6.56 -17.87 14.88
N TYR A 381 5.96 -17.83 16.07
CA TYR A 381 4.96 -16.85 16.42
C TYR A 381 5.38 -16.08 17.68
N LEU A 382 5.58 -14.78 17.57
CA LEU A 382 5.74 -13.90 18.73
C LEU A 382 4.38 -13.31 19.11
N HIS A 383 3.88 -13.72 20.26
CA HIS A 383 2.67 -13.21 20.86
C HIS A 383 3.01 -12.10 21.85
N VAL A 384 2.44 -10.92 21.64
CA VAL A 384 2.51 -9.82 22.63
C VAL A 384 1.11 -9.54 23.14
N THR A 385 0.94 -9.69 24.45
CA THR A 385 -0.32 -9.43 25.15
C THR A 385 -0.11 -8.29 26.14
N VAL A 386 -0.99 -7.30 26.09
CA VAL A 386 -1.09 -6.23 27.09
C VAL A 386 -2.45 -6.31 27.78
N LYS A 387 -2.49 -5.98 29.07
CA LYS A 387 -3.73 -5.82 29.84
C LYS A 387 -3.64 -4.55 30.65
N ASP A 388 -4.68 -3.74 30.57
CA ASP A 388 -4.83 -2.53 31.38
C ASP A 388 -6.30 -2.37 31.79
N PRO A 389 -6.60 -1.89 33.01
CA PRO A 389 -7.97 -1.54 33.40
C PRO A 389 -8.50 -0.28 32.68
N ASP A 390 -7.61 0.56 32.14
CA ASP A 390 -7.99 1.65 31.24
C ASP A 390 -8.27 1.10 29.83
N ALA A 391 -9.36 1.57 29.23
CA ALA A 391 -9.76 1.18 27.88
C ALA A 391 -9.10 2.06 26.79
N ALA A 392 -8.38 3.11 27.19
CA ALA A 392 -7.74 4.09 26.32
C ALA A 392 -6.29 3.74 25.93
#